data_AF-A0A165R6T7-F1
#
_entry.id   AF-A0A165R6T7-F1
#
_cell.length_a   1.000
_cell.length_b   1.000
_cell.length_c   1.000
_cell.angle_alpha   90.00
_cell.angle_beta   90.00
_cell.angle_gamma   90.00
#
_symmetry.space_group_name_H-M   'P 1'
#
loop_
_entity.id
_entity.type
_entity.pdbx_description
1 polymer ?
#
loop_
_entity_poly.entity_id
_entity_poly.type
_entity_poly.pdbx_seq_one_letter_code
_entity_poly.pdbx_strand_id
1 'polypeptide(L)'
;MLRQCIGAKQSDWVQKLPAIEFAINIARSESTGYAPFFLNTGRLPRSMVWNSAKSDEYPGVRVYAQRVKQAIMATHDSIISTRTKQIRDANRRCRPSPFKEGDLVYLSTKNL
;
A
#
# COMPACT_ATOMS: atom_id res chain seq x y z
N MET A 1 5.56 11.42 -3.09
CA MET A 1 6.83 11.27 -2.34
C MET A 1 8.07 11.48 -3.20
N LEU A 2 8.34 10.70 -4.25
CA LEU A 2 9.61 10.81 -5.00
C LEU A 2 9.98 12.24 -5.41
N ARG A 3 9.06 12.97 -6.08
CA ARG A 3 9.27 14.36 -6.51
C ARG A 3 9.59 15.34 -5.38
N GLN A 4 9.13 15.06 -4.15
CA GLN A 4 9.36 15.92 -2.98
C GLN A 4 10.69 15.60 -2.28
N CYS A 5 11.28 14.44 -2.54
CA CYS A 5 12.47 13.94 -1.86
C CYS A 5 13.75 14.01 -2.72
N ILE A 6 13.63 14.48 -3.96
CA ILE A 6 14.74 14.62 -4.92
C ILE A 6 15.08 16.10 -5.13
N GLY A 7 16.33 16.39 -5.45
CA GLY A 7 16.79 17.74 -5.73
C GLY A 7 16.14 18.32 -6.99
N ALA A 8 16.19 19.66 -7.14
CA ALA A 8 15.61 20.36 -8.28
C ALA A 8 16.14 19.88 -9.65
N LYS A 9 17.39 19.41 -9.69
CA LYS A 9 18.03 18.84 -10.88
C LYS A 9 17.61 17.40 -11.21
N GLN A 10 16.84 16.75 -10.32
CA GLN A 10 16.30 15.38 -10.46
C GLN A 10 17.37 14.31 -10.78
N SER A 11 18.62 14.52 -10.38
CA SER A 11 19.74 13.61 -10.67
C SER A 11 20.10 12.68 -9.51
N ASP A 12 19.58 12.94 -8.31
CA ASP A 12 19.92 12.22 -7.07
C ASP A 12 18.89 11.14 -6.69
N TRP A 13 17.87 10.91 -7.53
CA TRP A 13 16.75 10.02 -7.22
C TRP A 13 17.17 8.59 -6.88
N VAL A 14 18.20 8.06 -7.55
CA VAL A 14 18.73 6.71 -7.29
C VAL A 14 19.27 6.60 -5.86
N GLN A 15 20.00 7.61 -5.41
CA GLN A 15 20.59 7.63 -4.06
C GLN A 15 19.52 7.81 -2.97
N LYS A 16 18.44 8.52 -3.29
CA LYS A 16 17.31 8.75 -2.36
C LYS A 16 16.33 7.58 -2.32
N LEU A 17 16.34 6.70 -3.31
CA LEU A 17 15.37 5.62 -3.49
C LEU A 17 15.23 4.71 -2.25
N PRO A 18 16.32 4.23 -1.62
CA PRO A 18 16.22 3.32 -0.46
C PRO A 18 15.50 3.97 0.74
N ALA A 19 15.77 5.24 1.00
CA ALA A 19 15.14 5.98 2.10
C ALA A 19 13.65 6.24 1.81
N ILE A 20 13.31 6.53 0.55
CA ILE A 20 11.92 6.74 0.12
C ILE A 20 11.13 5.44 0.21
N GLU A 21 11.69 4.33 -0.26
CA GLU A 21 11.09 3.00 -0.15
C GLU A 21 10.84 2.65 1.32
N PHE A 22 11.85 2.83 2.19
CA PHE A 22 11.72 2.56 3.62
C PHE A 22 10.60 3.39 4.25
N ALA A 23 10.55 4.69 3.94
CA ALA A 23 9.52 5.58 4.46
C ALA A 23 8.11 5.21 3.98
N ILE A 24 7.95 4.79 2.72
CA ILE A 24 6.67 4.30 2.18
C ILE A 24 6.25 2.99 2.89
N ASN A 25 7.19 2.07 3.09
CA ASN A 25 6.90 0.76 3.66
C ASN A 25 6.56 0.82 5.15
N ILE A 26 7.05 1.81 5.90
CA ILE A 26 6.76 1.99 7.33
C ILE A 26 5.56 2.91 7.59
N ALA A 27 5.15 3.73 6.62
CA ALA A 27 4.01 4.63 6.77
C ALA A 27 2.69 3.84 6.87
N ARG A 28 1.84 4.27 7.81
CA ARG A 28 0.48 3.74 7.95
C ARG A 28 -0.36 4.16 6.74
N SER A 29 -0.95 3.20 6.05
CA SER A 29 -1.94 3.50 5.03
C SER A 29 -3.28 3.85 5.68
N GLU A 30 -3.94 4.91 5.22
CA GLU A 30 -5.27 5.29 5.71
C GLU A 30 -6.34 4.25 5.34
N SER A 31 -6.20 3.60 4.18
CA SER A 31 -7.18 2.63 3.69
C SER A 31 -7.13 1.30 4.45
N THR A 32 -5.94 0.86 4.87
CA THR A 32 -5.78 -0.41 5.59
C THR A 32 -5.60 -0.22 7.09
N GLY A 33 -5.19 0.96 7.54
CA GLY A 33 -4.87 1.24 8.94
C GLY A 33 -3.53 0.68 9.41
N TYR A 34 -2.78 0.00 8.54
CA TYR A 34 -1.50 -0.64 8.87
C TYR A 34 -0.40 -0.22 7.89
N ALA A 35 0.85 -0.35 8.32
CA ALA A 35 2.01 -0.16 7.44
C ALA A 35 2.24 -1.42 6.59
N PRO A 36 2.61 -1.29 5.30
CA PRO A 36 2.93 -2.44 4.44
C PRO A 36 3.97 -3.39 5.05
N PHE A 37 5.03 -2.85 5.67
CA PHE A 37 6.09 -3.65 6.28
C PHE A 37 5.57 -4.51 7.45
N PHE A 38 4.65 -3.95 8.24
CA PHE A 38 3.98 -4.68 9.32
C PHE A 38 3.11 -5.81 8.79
N LEU A 39 2.40 -5.59 7.67
CA LEU A 39 1.57 -6.63 7.08
C LEU A 39 2.39 -7.78 6.47
N ASN A 40 3.55 -7.48 5.90
CA ASN A 40 4.42 -8.48 5.29
C ASN A 40 5.22 -9.28 6.33
N THR A 41 5.73 -8.63 7.37
CA THR A 41 6.69 -9.25 8.32
C THR A 41 6.11 -9.45 9.72
N GLY A 42 4.90 -8.92 9.98
CA GLY A 42 4.31 -8.83 11.31
C GLY A 42 4.98 -7.79 12.23
N ARG A 43 6.14 -7.23 11.88
CA ARG A 43 6.93 -6.32 12.72
C ARG A 43 7.11 -4.99 12.00
N LEU A 44 7.30 -3.92 12.76
CA LEU A 44 7.87 -2.70 12.21
C LEU A 44 9.39 -2.74 12.42
N PRO A 45 10.19 -2.23 11.47
CA PRO A 45 11.62 -2.03 11.71
C PRO A 45 11.76 -1.10 12.92
N ARG A 46 12.69 -1.41 13.84
CA ARG A 46 13.05 -0.44 14.88
C ARG A 46 13.66 0.78 14.19
N SER A 47 13.37 1.97 14.72
CA SER A 47 14.02 3.23 14.30
C SER A 47 15.53 3.02 14.20
N MET A 48 16.22 3.71 13.27
CA MET A 48 17.68 3.68 13.05
C MET A 48 18.49 4.28 14.24
N VAL A 49 18.08 3.97 15.47
CA VAL A 49 18.81 4.25 16.71
C VAL A 49 19.11 2.88 17.32
N TRP A 50 20.36 2.47 17.17
CA TRP A 50 20.85 1.16 17.60
C TRP A 50 21.05 1.13 19.11
N ASN A 51 19.99 0.79 19.86
CA ASN A 51 20.12 0.38 21.25
C ASN A 51 20.08 -1.16 21.29
N SER A 52 21.22 -1.75 21.65
CA SER A 52 21.45 -3.19 21.78
C SER A 52 20.35 -3.87 22.60
N ALA A 53 19.68 -4.87 22.03
CA ALA A 53 18.66 -5.64 22.71
C ALA A 53 19.31 -6.65 23.67
N LYS A 54 18.91 -6.63 24.95
CA LYS A 54 19.23 -7.69 25.91
C LYS A 54 18.51 -8.98 25.52
N SER A 55 19.18 -10.11 25.70
CA SER A 55 18.62 -11.45 25.52
C SER A 55 17.62 -11.73 26.64
N ASP A 56 16.35 -11.89 26.30
CA ASP A 56 15.50 -12.77 27.09
C ASP A 56 14.38 -13.41 26.26
N GLU A 57 14.04 -14.63 26.66
CA GLU A 57 13.08 -15.56 26.07
C GLU A 57 11.68 -14.96 25.89
N TYR A 58 11.01 -15.29 24.77
CA TYR A 58 9.72 -14.69 24.39
C TYR A 58 8.52 -15.62 24.62
N PRO A 59 7.88 -15.64 25.81
CA PRO A 59 6.60 -16.34 26.02
C PRO A 59 5.40 -15.67 25.31
N GLY A 60 5.58 -14.46 24.76
CA GLY A 60 4.54 -13.68 24.07
C GLY A 60 4.31 -14.01 22.58
N VAL A 61 5.05 -14.95 21.99
CA VAL A 61 5.03 -15.22 20.54
C VAL A 61 3.65 -15.63 20.02
N ARG A 62 2.91 -16.45 20.78
CA ARG A 62 1.56 -16.90 20.39
C ARG A 62 0.54 -15.75 20.39
N VAL A 63 0.58 -14.89 21.40
CA VAL A 63 -0.28 -13.69 21.48
C VAL A 63 0.06 -12.72 20.34
N TYR A 64 1.35 -12.56 20.05
CA TYR A 64 1.83 -11.73 18.97
C TYR A 64 1.41 -12.26 17.59
N ALA A 65 1.58 -13.56 17.33
CA ALA A 65 1.14 -14.19 16.08
C ALA A 65 -0.38 -14.06 15.87
N GLN A 66 -1.16 -14.20 16.95
CA GLN A 66 -2.61 -13.99 16.90
C GLN A 66 -2.98 -12.55 16.54
N ARG A 67 -2.27 -11.56 17.10
CA ARG A 67 -2.46 -10.14 16.75
C ARG A 67 -2.14 -9.85 15.29
N VAL A 68 -1.02 -10.38 14.77
CA VAL A 68 -0.64 -10.22 13.36
C VAL A 68 -1.70 -10.85 12.45
N LYS A 69 -2.16 -12.06 12.78
CA LYS A 69 -3.24 -12.74 12.05
C LYS A 69 -4.52 -11.89 12.00
N GLN A 70 -4.95 -11.34 13.14
CA GLN A 70 -6.13 -10.47 13.21
C GLN A 70 -5.95 -9.20 12.37
N ALA A 71 -4.77 -8.59 12.38
CA ALA A 71 -4.47 -7.41 11.57
C ALA A 71 -4.54 -7.70 10.07
N ILE A 72 -4.05 -8.86 9.63
CA ILE A 72 -4.13 -9.29 8.22
C ILE A 72 -5.59 -9.48 7.81
N MET A 73 -6.40 -10.16 8.64
CA MET A 73 -7.83 -10.37 8.36
C MET A 73 -8.58 -9.04 8.25
N ALA A 74 -8.40 -8.14 9.22
CA ALA A 74 -9.03 -6.82 9.20
C ALA A 74 -8.59 -5.99 7.98
N THR A 75 -7.32 -6.09 7.59
CA THR A 75 -6.80 -5.42 6.40
C THR A 75 -7.46 -5.92 5.13
N HIS A 76 -7.61 -7.24 5.00
CA HIS A 76 -8.26 -7.86 3.86
C HIS A 76 -9.70 -7.36 3.69
N ASP A 77 -10.47 -7.33 4.78
CA ASP A 77 -11.83 -6.82 4.77
C ASP A 77 -11.89 -5.33 4.42
N SER A 78 -10.93 -4.54 4.92
CA SER A 78 -10.84 -3.12 4.57
C SER A 78 -10.56 -2.90 3.09
N ILE A 79 -9.67 -3.69 2.48
CA ILE A 79 -9.37 -3.61 1.04
C ILE A 79 -10.62 -3.91 0.22
N ILE A 80 -11.35 -4.98 0.56
CA ILE A 80 -12.59 -5.34 -0.14
C ILE A 80 -13.62 -4.22 -0.01
N SER A 81 -13.84 -3.72 1.21
CA SER A 81 -14.82 -2.65 1.44
C SER A 81 -14.47 -1.37 0.69
N THR A 82 -13.19 -1.00 0.65
CA THR A 82 -12.68 0.19 -0.03
C THR A 82 -12.84 0.03 -1.54
N ARG A 83 -12.52 -1.14 -2.08
CA ARG A 83 -12.69 -1.43 -3.51
C ARG A 83 -14.14 -1.31 -3.95
N THR A 84 -15.08 -1.86 -3.17
CA THR A 84 -16.51 -1.75 -3.46
C THR A 84 -16.98 -0.29 -3.46
N LYS A 85 -16.52 0.52 -2.49
CA LYS A 85 -16.81 1.97 -2.45
C LYS A 85 -16.25 2.69 -3.68
N GLN A 86 -14.99 2.45 -4.02
CA GLN A 86 -14.33 3.04 -5.19
C GLN A 86 -15.05 2.69 -6.49
N ILE A 87 -15.48 1.43 -6.66
CA ILE A 87 -16.27 1.00 -7.83
C ILE A 87 -17.61 1.76 -7.88
N ARG A 88 -18.31 1.85 -6.75
CA ARG A 88 -19.59 2.58 -6.67
C ARG A 88 -19.41 4.05 -7.04
N ASP A 89 -18.39 4.70 -6.49
CA ASP A 89 -18.11 6.12 -6.73
C ASP A 89 -17.65 6.40 -8.16
N ALA A 90 -16.82 5.53 -8.74
CA ALA A 90 -16.41 5.61 -10.14
C ALA A 90 -17.62 5.42 -11.06
N ASN A 91 -18.43 4.39 -10.84
CA ASN A 91 -19.60 4.09 -11.64
C ASN A 91 -20.67 5.18 -11.56
N ARG A 92 -20.75 5.94 -10.45
CA ARG A 92 -21.68 7.08 -10.31
C ARG A 92 -21.48 8.14 -11.41
N ARG A 93 -20.27 8.28 -11.94
CA ARG A 93 -19.94 9.25 -12.99
C ARG A 93 -19.90 8.63 -14.39
N CYS A 94 -19.93 7.30 -14.49
CA CYS A 94 -19.95 6.60 -15.76
C CYS A 94 -21.36 6.56 -16.33
N ARG A 95 -21.46 6.80 -17.64
CA ARG A 95 -22.72 6.56 -18.38
C ARG A 95 -22.76 5.09 -18.77
N PRO A 96 -23.95 4.46 -18.78
CA PRO A 96 -24.07 3.13 -19.34
C PRO A 96 -23.60 3.13 -20.79
N SER A 97 -22.88 2.08 -21.19
CA SER A 97 -22.42 1.93 -22.56
C SER A 97 -23.63 1.87 -23.50
N PRO A 98 -23.66 2.68 -24.57
CA PRO A 98 -24.74 2.61 -25.56
C PRO A 98 -24.59 1.39 -26.49
N PHE A 99 -23.42 0.74 -26.49
CA PHE A 99 -23.09 -0.33 -27.41
C PHE A 99 -23.58 -1.69 -26.92
N LYS A 100 -23.96 -2.54 -27.87
CA LYS A 100 -24.35 -3.94 -27.66
C LYS A 100 -23.31 -4.87 -28.28
N GLU A 101 -23.32 -6.13 -27.85
CA GLU A 101 -22.50 -7.17 -28.45
C GLU A 101 -22.82 -7.28 -29.95
N GLY A 102 -21.78 -7.27 -30.79
CA GLY A 102 -21.90 -7.29 -32.25
C GLY A 102 -21.82 -5.91 -32.92
N ASP A 103 -21.88 -4.81 -32.16
CA ASP A 103 -21.73 -3.46 -32.72
C ASP A 103 -20.30 -3.21 -33.23
N LEU A 104 -20.19 -2.62 -34.42
CA LEU A 104 -18.92 -2.16 -34.97
C LEU A 104 -18.64 -0.73 -34.48
N VAL A 105 -17.45 -0.52 -33.90
CA VAL A 105 -17.01 0.78 -33.39
C VAL A 105 -15.65 1.16 -33.98
N TYR A 106 -15.44 2.45 -34.22
CA TYR A 106 -14.15 2.97 -34.65
C TYR A 106 -13.22 3.17 -33.45
N LEU A 107 -12.02 2.59 -33.52
CA LEU A 107 -10.97 2.73 -32.49
C LEU A 107 -10.02 3.87 -32.87
N SER A 108 -9.82 4.82 -31.96
CA SER A 108 -8.83 5.88 -32.17
C SER A 108 -7.42 5.34 -31.95
N THR A 109 -6.58 5.38 -32.98
CA THR A 109 -5.17 4.93 -32.93
C THR A 109 -4.21 6.00 -32.42
N LYS A 110 -4.70 7.18 -32.03
CA LYS A 110 -3.85 8.34 -31.68
C LYS A 110 -2.92 8.10 -30.49
N ASN A 111 -3.30 7.23 -29.55
CA ASN A 111 -2.53 6.91 -28.34
C ASN A 111 -2.43 5.39 -28.09
N LEU A 112 -2.54 4.60 -29.16
CA LEU A 112 -2.34 3.16 -29.11
C LEU A 112 -0.85 2.82 -29.17
#